data_AF-A0A3L6QK09-F1
#
_entry.id   AF-A0A3L6QK09-F1
#
_cell.length_a   1.000
_cell.length_b   1.000
_cell.length_c   1.000
_cell.angle_alpha   90.00
_cell.angle_beta   90.00
_cell.angle_gamma   90.00
#
_symmetry.space_group_name_H-M   'P 1'
#
loop_
_entity.id
_entity.type
_entity.pdbx_description
1 polymer ?
#
loop_
_entity_poly.entity_id
_entity_poly.type
_entity_poly.pdbx_seq_one_letter_code
_entity_poly.pdbx_strand_id
1 'polypeptide(L)'
;MAAARTIMALALAALLCALAPAAAAAGAERSSYVVYLGQHAHGAALGTHGAEELAALERDAADAHYELLAGVLGGEATRRDLRVPQPGRQLHTTRSWQFLGLAGPGGAPRGGAWRKARFGADTIIGNFDTEIIDCSNDVLADGSVQGQSLSMTTLPEKTSYKLIDSAKAGVANATTKDAHLCMIGALDPAKVKGKIVVCLRGINPRVAKGEAVKQAGGAGMVLANDASTGNEIIADAHVLPATQIKYRDGLRLYSYINSTKNPTGFITKPATILGTKPAPFMAAFSSQGPNTITPEILKPDITAPGVSVIAAWTRANSPTDLAFDLRRVAFNSESVTSMSCPHVSGVVGLLRTLHPEWSPAAIKSAIMTTALEMDNKGELILNASSLPSSPFGFGAGHVSPARTMNPGLVYDLGDADYLDFLCALKYNGTVMAMFNGAPYTYPGEAPRRVADLNYPSITVVNVTTAGATARRRVKNVGKPGTYWAFVTEPAGVDVTVTPNILEFRAKGEEKGFEVNFQVNNAALAKDYSFGALVWTNGKQFVRSPLVVKAMA
;
A
#
# COMPACT_ATOMS: atom_id res chain seq x y z
N MET A 1 -21.37 45.34 44.36
CA MET A 1 -20.66 44.13 44.87
C MET A 1 -20.42 43.03 43.82
N ALA A 2 -21.15 42.96 42.71
CA ALA A 2 -20.92 41.93 41.68
C ALA A 2 -19.64 42.17 40.85
N ALA A 3 -19.37 43.42 40.43
CA ALA A 3 -18.21 43.74 39.57
C ALA A 3 -16.84 43.53 40.26
N ALA A 4 -16.74 43.76 41.57
CA ALA A 4 -15.50 43.55 42.33
C ALA A 4 -15.16 42.05 42.49
N ARG A 5 -16.18 41.17 42.54
CA ARG A 5 -15.98 39.72 42.61
C ARG A 5 -15.51 39.14 41.28
N THR A 6 -15.94 39.71 40.15
CA THR A 6 -15.53 39.26 38.81
C THR A 6 -14.08 39.64 38.51
N ILE A 7 -13.65 40.84 38.92
CA ILE A 7 -12.27 41.29 38.73
C ILE A 7 -11.30 40.49 39.61
N MET A 8 -11.71 40.17 40.85
CA MET A 8 -10.90 39.34 41.75
C MET A 8 -10.81 37.88 41.28
N ALA A 9 -11.85 37.33 40.66
CA ALA A 9 -11.82 35.99 40.06
C ALA A 9 -10.95 35.93 38.78
N LEU A 10 -10.96 36.98 37.95
CA LEU A 10 -10.09 37.08 36.77
C LEU A 10 -8.62 37.29 37.15
N ALA A 11 -8.34 38.07 38.20
CA ALA A 11 -6.98 38.25 38.71
C ALA A 11 -6.44 36.95 39.35
N LEU A 12 -7.28 36.19 40.05
CA LEU A 12 -6.89 34.90 40.64
C LEU A 12 -6.66 33.83 39.56
N ALA A 13 -7.46 33.82 38.50
CA ALA A 13 -7.26 32.92 37.35
C ALA A 13 -5.99 33.27 36.56
N ALA A 14 -5.67 34.55 36.39
CA ALA A 14 -4.43 34.99 35.77
C ALA A 14 -3.18 34.65 36.62
N LEU A 15 -3.29 34.75 37.96
CA LEU A 15 -2.20 34.40 38.88
C LEU A 15 -2.00 32.87 38.97
N LEU A 16 -3.06 32.07 38.85
CA LEU A 16 -2.99 30.60 38.79
C LEU A 16 -2.43 30.09 37.45
N CYS A 17 -2.64 30.81 36.34
CA CYS A 17 -2.00 30.51 35.06
C CYS A 17 -0.52 30.92 35.02
N ALA A 18 -0.08 31.90 35.82
CA ALA A 18 1.30 32.36 35.88
C ALA A 18 2.20 31.54 36.83
N LEU A 19 1.61 30.71 37.70
CA LEU A 19 2.32 29.90 38.70
C LEU A 19 2.23 28.39 38.46
N ALA A 20 1.58 27.94 37.38
CA ALA A 20 1.70 26.56 36.94
C ALA A 20 3.14 26.36 36.44
N PRO A 21 3.96 25.50 37.08
CA PRO A 21 5.22 25.12 36.48
C PRO A 21 4.90 24.57 35.11
N ALA A 22 5.53 25.12 34.07
CA ALA A 22 5.60 24.46 32.78
C ALA A 22 6.13 23.06 33.09
N ALA A 23 5.24 22.08 33.06
CA ALA A 23 5.65 20.69 32.98
C ALA A 23 6.35 20.60 31.63
N ALA A 24 7.65 20.89 31.64
CA ALA A 24 8.57 20.43 30.63
C ALA A 24 8.25 18.94 30.51
N ALA A 25 7.63 18.57 29.39
CA ALA A 25 7.46 17.19 29.04
C ALA A 25 8.86 16.59 29.10
N ALA A 26 9.14 15.86 30.19
CA ALA A 26 10.36 15.10 30.35
C ALA A 26 10.51 14.29 29.07
N GLY A 27 11.66 14.44 28.42
CA GLY A 27 11.92 13.93 27.08
C GLY A 27 11.50 12.49 26.95
N ALA A 28 10.34 12.27 26.34
CA ALA A 28 10.12 11.04 25.61
C ALA A 28 11.06 11.15 24.41
N GLU A 29 12.14 10.37 24.42
CA GLU A 29 12.93 10.14 23.22
C GLU A 29 11.94 9.87 22.08
N ARG A 30 11.86 10.82 21.13
CA ARG A 30 11.13 10.62 19.90
C ARG A 30 11.96 9.64 19.08
N SER A 31 11.79 8.36 19.35
CA SER A 31 12.36 7.30 18.54
C SER A 31 11.78 7.41 17.14
N SER A 32 12.61 7.86 16.19
CA SER A 32 12.30 7.82 14.77
C SER A 32 12.68 6.43 14.28
N TYR A 33 11.72 5.69 13.73
CA TYR A 33 11.95 4.34 13.26
C TYR A 33 12.15 4.37 11.74
N VAL A 34 13.32 3.92 11.29
CA VAL A 34 13.57 3.60 9.88
C VAL A 34 13.34 2.10 9.72
N VAL A 35 12.31 1.73 8.98
CA VAL A 35 12.02 0.33 8.64
C VAL A 35 12.82 -0.02 7.39
N TYR A 36 13.84 -0.85 7.54
CA TYR A 36 14.61 -1.41 6.42
C TYR A 36 14.01 -2.75 6.02
N LEU A 37 13.47 -2.82 4.81
CA LEU A 37 13.10 -4.08 4.18
C LEU A 37 14.23 -4.50 3.24
N GLY A 38 14.61 -5.77 3.33
CA GLY A 38 15.65 -6.36 2.48
C GLY A 38 15.29 -6.26 1.00
N GLN A 39 16.33 -6.29 0.17
CA GLN A 39 16.23 -6.21 -1.29
C GLN A 39 15.35 -7.33 -1.87
N HIS A 40 14.39 -6.97 -2.71
CA HIS A 40 13.78 -7.88 -3.68
C HIS A 40 14.06 -7.32 -5.07
N ALA A 41 14.90 -8.01 -5.85
CA ALA A 41 15.24 -7.58 -7.21
C ALA A 41 14.09 -7.92 -8.16
N HIS A 42 13.46 -6.90 -8.75
CA HIS A 42 12.72 -7.07 -10.01
C HIS A 42 13.67 -6.76 -11.16
N GLY A 43 14.10 -7.80 -11.88
CA GLY A 43 14.63 -7.70 -13.24
C GLY A 43 15.85 -6.80 -13.49
N ALA A 44 17.00 -7.46 -13.72
CA ALA A 44 18.26 -6.98 -14.30
C ALA A 44 19.27 -6.24 -13.39
N ALA A 45 20.37 -6.97 -13.14
CA ALA A 45 21.73 -6.50 -12.89
C ALA A 45 22.03 -5.61 -11.66
N LEU A 46 22.04 -6.22 -10.47
CA LEU A 46 22.96 -5.80 -9.40
C LEU A 46 24.19 -6.74 -9.29
N GLY A 47 24.41 -7.59 -10.30
CA GLY A 47 25.54 -8.53 -10.36
C GLY A 47 26.88 -7.90 -10.76
N THR A 48 26.95 -6.59 -10.96
CA THR A 48 28.12 -5.90 -11.53
C THR A 48 28.84 -4.94 -10.59
N HIS A 49 28.31 -4.68 -9.39
CA HIS A 49 28.87 -3.68 -8.48
C HIS A 49 29.79 -4.29 -7.43
N GLY A 50 30.98 -3.70 -7.28
CA GLY A 50 31.93 -4.06 -6.24
C GLY A 50 31.41 -3.71 -4.84
N ALA A 51 32.00 -4.30 -3.79
CA ALA A 51 31.55 -4.11 -2.41
C ALA A 51 31.57 -2.63 -1.96
N GLU A 52 32.58 -1.88 -2.41
CA GLU A 52 32.78 -0.46 -2.14
C GLU A 52 31.72 0.43 -2.81
N GLU A 53 31.32 0.09 -4.02
CA GLU A 53 30.32 0.82 -4.79
C GLU A 53 28.94 0.67 -4.15
N LEU A 54 28.55 -0.54 -3.72
CA LEU A 54 27.27 -0.70 -3.01
C LEU A 54 27.27 0.05 -1.67
N ALA A 55 28.40 0.08 -0.95
CA ALA A 55 28.49 0.82 0.31
C ALA A 55 28.35 2.34 0.08
N ALA A 56 28.77 2.85 -1.08
CA ALA A 56 28.52 4.23 -1.48
C ALA A 56 27.04 4.46 -1.78
N LEU A 57 26.40 3.56 -2.54
CA LEU A 57 24.97 3.65 -2.85
C LEU A 57 24.07 3.58 -1.60
N GLU A 58 24.46 2.75 -0.62
CA GLU A 58 23.78 2.67 0.67
C GLU A 58 23.88 3.99 1.47
N ARG A 59 25.05 4.64 1.47
CA ARG A 59 25.23 5.96 2.10
C ARG A 59 24.39 7.03 1.41
N ASP A 60 24.42 7.06 0.08
CA ASP A 60 23.66 8.04 -0.70
C ASP A 60 22.15 7.90 -0.49
N ALA A 61 21.64 6.66 -0.37
CA ALA A 61 20.23 6.41 -0.03
C ALA A 61 19.87 6.88 1.40
N ALA A 62 20.76 6.67 2.37
CA ALA A 62 20.56 7.11 3.74
C ALA A 62 20.56 8.63 3.85
N ASP A 63 21.51 9.32 3.21
CA ASP A 63 21.61 10.77 3.19
C ASP A 63 20.37 11.40 2.54
N ALA A 64 19.91 10.83 1.42
CA ALA A 64 18.65 11.24 0.80
C ALA A 64 17.46 11.06 1.77
N HIS A 65 17.36 9.94 2.47
CA HIS A 65 16.29 9.73 3.46
C HIS A 65 16.29 10.82 4.55
N TYR A 66 17.46 11.20 5.06
CA TYR A 66 17.57 12.28 6.05
C TYR A 66 17.20 13.66 5.47
N GLU A 67 17.56 13.94 4.22
CA GLU A 67 17.15 15.16 3.52
C GLU A 67 15.63 15.25 3.37
N LEU A 68 14.94 14.14 3.05
CA LEU A 68 13.48 14.09 2.98
C LEU A 68 12.83 14.39 4.34
N LEU A 69 13.30 13.71 5.39
CA LEU A 69 12.80 13.90 6.74
C LEU A 69 12.99 15.34 7.21
N ALA A 70 14.15 15.94 6.93
CA ALA A 70 14.42 17.35 7.27
C ALA A 70 13.48 18.31 6.52
N GLY A 71 13.19 18.04 5.25
CA GLY A 71 12.24 18.81 4.45
C GLY A 71 10.79 18.72 4.95
N VAL A 72 10.37 17.53 5.41
CA VAL A 72 9.01 17.28 5.91
C VAL A 72 8.80 17.79 7.34
N LEU A 73 9.82 17.68 8.20
CA LEU A 73 9.72 18.04 9.63
C LEU A 73 9.98 19.54 9.91
N GLY A 74 10.47 20.28 8.92
CA GLY A 74 10.63 21.74 8.98
C GLY A 74 11.72 22.23 9.92
N GLY A 75 12.91 22.55 9.39
CA GLY A 75 13.89 23.40 10.07
C GLY A 75 15.34 23.17 9.67
N GLU A 76 16.11 24.26 9.52
CA GLU A 76 17.58 24.23 9.45
C GLU A 76 18.25 23.79 10.76
N ALA A 77 17.49 23.65 11.86
CA ALA A 77 18.00 23.26 13.17
C ALA A 77 18.42 21.78 13.27
N THR A 78 17.91 20.89 12.41
CA THR A 78 18.38 19.50 12.32
C THR A 78 19.71 19.35 11.58
N ARG A 79 20.20 20.39 10.88
CA ARG A 79 21.54 20.36 10.24
C ARG A 79 22.70 20.48 11.23
N ARG A 80 22.49 21.03 12.43
CA ARG A 80 23.59 21.30 13.40
C ARG A 80 23.91 20.13 14.34
N ASP A 81 22.99 19.20 14.57
CA ASP A 81 23.25 17.99 15.38
C ASP A 81 23.66 16.77 14.53
N LEU A 82 23.67 16.89 13.19
CA LEU A 82 23.94 15.77 12.26
C LEU A 82 25.23 15.93 11.42
N ARG A 83 26.09 16.91 11.73
CA ARG A 83 27.45 16.98 11.16
C ARG A 83 28.50 16.88 12.26
N VAL A 84 29.08 15.69 12.41
CA VAL A 84 30.34 15.49 13.13
C VAL A 84 31.52 15.62 12.15
N PRO A 85 32.60 16.39 12.47
CA PRO A 85 33.85 16.43 11.71
C PRO A 85 34.73 15.18 11.95
N GLN A 86 35.47 14.74 10.93
CA GLN A 86 36.51 13.69 10.96
C GLN A 86 37.74 14.13 11.82
N PRO A 87 38.76 13.28 12.19
CA PRO A 87 39.13 11.93 11.73
C PRO A 87 39.51 10.91 12.84
N GLY A 88 39.60 9.62 12.49
CA GLY A 88 40.25 8.60 13.34
C GLY A 88 39.35 7.55 14.00
N ARG A 89 38.07 7.45 13.63
CA ARG A 89 37.21 6.32 14.00
C ARG A 89 36.40 5.83 12.81
N GLN A 90 36.50 4.53 12.54
CA GLN A 90 35.71 3.82 11.54
C GLN A 90 34.20 4.07 11.76
N LEU A 91 33.59 4.78 10.81
CA LEU A 91 32.17 4.72 10.55
C LEU A 91 31.91 3.47 9.70
N HIS A 92 31.03 2.63 10.19
CA HIS A 92 30.70 1.34 9.64
C HIS A 92 29.25 1.43 9.06
N THR A 93 29.07 1.05 7.80
CA THR A 93 27.83 0.86 6.99
C THR A 93 27.28 -0.59 7.01
N THR A 94 26.09 -0.87 7.57
CA THR A 94 25.60 -2.25 7.77
C THR A 94 25.22 -3.03 6.52
N ARG A 95 26.08 -3.99 6.11
CA ARG A 95 25.66 -5.24 5.44
C ARG A 95 25.43 -6.38 6.44
N SER A 96 24.17 -6.71 6.62
CA SER A 96 23.48 -7.06 7.87
C SER A 96 23.90 -8.29 8.69
N TRP A 97 25.03 -8.98 8.44
CA TRP A 97 25.58 -9.96 9.41
C TRP A 97 27.10 -10.08 9.41
N GLN A 98 27.77 -9.98 8.25
CA GLN A 98 29.25 -9.96 8.17
C GLN A 98 29.86 -8.61 8.55
N PHE A 99 29.09 -7.55 8.34
CA PHE A 99 29.46 -6.21 8.78
C PHE A 99 29.65 -6.07 10.29
N LEU A 100 29.04 -6.95 11.09
CA LEU A 100 29.05 -6.85 12.55
C LEU A 100 30.30 -7.45 13.21
N GLY A 101 31.20 -8.14 12.52
CA GLY A 101 32.47 -8.63 13.12
C GLY A 101 32.34 -9.40 14.45
N LEU A 102 31.15 -9.93 14.80
CA LEU A 102 30.88 -10.61 16.07
C LEU A 102 31.06 -12.14 15.98
N ALA A 103 31.93 -12.57 15.07
CA ALA A 103 32.72 -13.76 15.28
C ALA A 103 34.19 -13.35 15.29
N GLY A 104 34.72 -13.11 16.50
CA GLY A 104 36.09 -13.56 16.78
C GLY A 104 36.10 -15.10 16.87
N PRO A 105 37.26 -15.75 16.97
CA PRO A 105 37.40 -17.22 16.93
C PRO A 105 36.75 -18.02 18.08
N GLY A 106 35.72 -17.48 18.77
CA GLY A 106 35.04 -18.11 19.90
C GLY A 106 33.58 -17.68 20.17
N GLY A 107 32.92 -16.92 19.28
CA GLY A 107 31.48 -16.58 19.39
C GLY A 107 31.11 -15.37 20.28
N ALA A 108 29.80 -15.03 20.32
CA ALA A 108 29.26 -13.74 20.80
C ALA A 108 29.27 -13.53 22.34
N PRO A 109 29.36 -12.27 22.85
CA PRO A 109 29.37 -11.96 24.29
C PRO A 109 28.03 -12.31 24.99
N ARG A 110 28.12 -12.88 26.20
CA ARG A 110 26.96 -13.25 27.03
C ARG A 110 26.23 -11.98 27.52
N GLY A 111 24.94 -11.81 27.17
CA GLY A 111 24.00 -10.97 27.95
C GLY A 111 23.32 -9.74 27.30
N GLY A 112 23.64 -9.37 26.04
CA GLY A 112 23.08 -8.15 25.41
C GLY A 112 21.60 -8.22 24.96
N ALA A 113 20.96 -7.06 24.81
CA ALA A 113 19.54 -6.89 24.43
C ALA A 113 19.15 -7.65 23.14
N TRP A 114 20.06 -7.81 22.18
CA TRP A 114 19.86 -8.59 20.96
C TRP A 114 19.73 -10.10 21.20
N ARG A 115 20.41 -10.65 22.21
CA ARG A 115 20.23 -12.05 22.65
C ARG A 115 18.95 -12.22 23.46
N LYS A 116 18.55 -11.19 24.24
CA LYS A 116 17.25 -11.15 24.94
C LYS A 116 16.06 -11.06 23.96
N ALA A 117 16.23 -10.37 22.83
CA ALA A 117 15.26 -10.29 21.74
C ALA A 117 15.39 -11.43 20.71
N ARG A 118 16.28 -12.40 20.95
CA ARG A 118 16.62 -13.51 20.03
C ARG A 118 16.86 -13.07 18.59
N PHE A 119 17.39 -11.87 18.33
CA PHE A 119 17.58 -11.35 16.98
C PHE A 119 16.31 -11.29 16.11
N GLY A 120 15.11 -11.23 16.73
CA GLY A 120 13.87 -11.41 15.98
C GLY A 120 13.69 -12.83 15.42
N ALA A 121 14.53 -13.80 15.81
CA ALA A 121 14.22 -15.21 15.64
C ALA A 121 12.89 -15.50 16.34
N ASP A 122 12.03 -16.21 15.62
CA ASP A 122 10.62 -16.45 15.95
C ASP A 122 9.69 -15.23 15.74
N THR A 123 10.15 -14.15 15.10
CA THR A 123 9.25 -13.12 14.54
C THR A 123 8.90 -13.50 13.11
N ILE A 124 7.82 -14.26 12.96
CA ILE A 124 7.17 -14.46 11.68
C ILE A 124 6.54 -13.12 11.30
N ILE A 125 7.11 -12.37 10.37
CA ILE A 125 6.39 -11.29 9.70
C ILE A 125 5.36 -11.99 8.81
N GLY A 126 4.13 -12.12 9.31
CA GLY A 126 3.03 -12.62 8.50
C GLY A 126 2.92 -11.74 7.26
N ASN A 127 3.17 -12.31 6.09
CA ASN A 127 3.20 -11.62 4.80
C ASN A 127 1.88 -10.84 4.63
N PHE A 128 1.90 -9.53 4.86
CA PHE A 128 0.78 -8.66 4.49
C PHE A 128 0.84 -8.52 2.99
N ASP A 129 -0.15 -9.08 2.31
CA ASP A 129 -0.35 -8.75 0.91
C ASP A 129 -0.99 -7.36 0.88
N THR A 130 -0.24 -6.38 0.41
CA THR A 130 -0.65 -4.97 0.39
C THR A 130 -1.01 -4.55 -1.03
N GLU A 131 -2.23 -4.08 -1.22
CA GLU A 131 -2.61 -3.41 -2.46
C GLU A 131 -2.29 -1.93 -2.48
N ILE A 132 -2.38 -1.37 -3.68
CA ILE A 132 -2.02 0.00 -4.03
C ILE A 132 -3.21 0.90 -4.17
N ILE A 133 -3.06 2.11 -3.64
CA ILE A 133 -3.97 3.23 -3.86
C ILE A 133 -3.35 4.37 -4.67
N ASP A 134 -4.15 4.97 -5.55
CA ASP A 134 -3.91 6.27 -6.20
C ASP A 134 -4.73 7.38 -5.52
N CYS A 135 -4.11 8.56 -5.40
CA CYS A 135 -4.62 9.77 -4.76
C CYS A 135 -4.88 10.86 -5.79
N SER A 136 -5.57 10.56 -6.88
CA SER A 136 -5.77 11.52 -7.96
C SER A 136 -7.13 11.37 -8.60
N ASN A 137 -7.89 12.47 -8.76
CA ASN A 137 -8.87 12.75 -9.83
C ASN A 137 -9.68 14.04 -9.55
N ASP A 138 -10.01 14.82 -10.60
CA ASP A 138 -11.32 15.46 -10.84
C ASP A 138 -11.41 16.17 -12.22
N VAL A 139 -12.63 16.31 -12.78
CA VAL A 139 -12.96 16.86 -14.12
C VAL A 139 -13.19 18.38 -14.09
N LEU A 140 -12.81 19.12 -15.14
CA LEU A 140 -13.33 20.46 -15.43
C LEU A 140 -13.96 20.57 -16.83
N ALA A 141 -14.94 21.47 -16.93
CA ALA A 141 -15.84 21.69 -18.06
C ALA A 141 -15.37 22.91 -18.89
N ASP A 142 -14.48 22.70 -19.85
CA ASP A 142 -14.15 23.68 -20.91
C ASP A 142 -13.42 23.06 -22.14
N GLY A 143 -13.36 21.72 -22.22
CA GLY A 143 -12.57 21.01 -23.24
C GLY A 143 -11.11 20.73 -22.82
N SER A 144 -10.68 21.15 -21.63
CA SER A 144 -9.42 20.72 -21.02
C SER A 144 -9.46 19.25 -20.58
N VAL A 145 -8.29 18.60 -20.60
CA VAL A 145 -8.08 17.23 -20.10
C VAL A 145 -7.07 17.28 -18.97
N GLN A 146 -7.41 16.70 -17.82
CA GLN A 146 -6.48 16.53 -16.72
C GLN A 146 -5.64 15.26 -16.94
N GLY A 147 -4.34 15.37 -16.76
CA GLY A 147 -3.43 14.23 -16.78
C GLY A 147 -2.35 14.36 -15.71
N GLN A 148 -1.50 13.35 -15.63
CA GLN A 148 -0.41 13.27 -14.65
C GLN A 148 0.96 13.23 -15.34
N SER A 149 1.97 13.76 -14.66
CA SER A 149 3.36 13.78 -15.13
C SER A 149 4.30 14.21 -14.02
N LEU A 150 5.51 13.66 -14.03
CA LEU A 150 6.66 14.16 -13.26
C LEU A 150 7.74 14.74 -14.19
N SER A 151 7.37 15.11 -15.41
CA SER A 151 8.32 15.73 -16.33
C SER A 151 8.84 17.05 -15.75
N MET A 152 10.17 17.16 -15.63
CA MET A 152 10.83 18.39 -15.20
C MET A 152 10.93 19.43 -16.33
N THR A 153 10.78 18.99 -17.59
CA THR A 153 10.78 19.87 -18.76
C THR A 153 9.38 20.33 -19.06
N THR A 154 9.21 21.63 -19.31
CA THR A 154 7.91 22.23 -19.59
C THR A 154 7.91 22.90 -20.96
N LEU A 155 6.75 22.92 -21.61
CA LEU A 155 6.52 23.84 -22.72
C LEU A 155 6.33 25.27 -22.18
N PRO A 156 6.68 26.31 -22.96
CA PRO A 156 6.29 27.68 -22.67
C PRO A 156 4.78 27.77 -22.38
N GLU A 157 4.42 28.44 -21.30
CA GLU A 157 3.03 28.50 -20.85
C GLU A 157 2.11 29.05 -21.93
N LYS A 158 0.93 28.42 -22.08
CA LYS A 158 -0.16 28.83 -22.99
C LYS A 158 0.26 28.98 -24.46
N THR A 159 1.42 28.44 -24.85
CA THR A 159 1.85 28.38 -26.24
C THR A 159 1.22 27.16 -26.91
N SER A 160 0.45 27.38 -27.97
CA SER A 160 -0.25 26.31 -28.67
C SER A 160 0.67 25.62 -29.68
N TYR A 161 0.68 24.29 -29.65
CA TYR A 161 1.42 23.42 -30.56
C TYR A 161 0.46 22.59 -31.39
N LYS A 162 0.86 22.23 -32.61
CA LYS A 162 0.11 21.27 -33.42
C LYS A 162 0.11 19.90 -32.74
N LEU A 163 -1.03 19.23 -32.76
CA LEU A 163 -1.20 17.86 -32.30
C LEU A 163 -1.09 16.88 -33.47
N ILE A 164 -0.61 15.67 -33.20
CA ILE A 164 -0.62 14.58 -34.18
C ILE A 164 -0.88 13.25 -33.50
N ASP A 165 -1.80 12.47 -34.06
CA ASP A 165 -1.97 11.06 -33.72
C ASP A 165 -0.76 10.26 -34.23
N SER A 166 -0.06 9.59 -33.32
CA SER A 166 1.16 8.85 -33.65
C SER A 166 0.92 7.74 -34.68
N ALA A 167 -0.29 7.17 -34.75
CA ALA A 167 -0.66 6.18 -35.76
C ALA A 167 -0.52 6.72 -37.20
N LYS A 168 -0.64 8.04 -37.39
CA LYS A 168 -0.49 8.73 -38.69
C LYS A 168 0.92 9.28 -38.92
N ALA A 169 1.79 9.15 -37.93
CA ALA A 169 3.13 9.71 -37.91
C ALA A 169 4.25 8.67 -38.13
N GLY A 170 3.90 7.44 -38.51
CA GLY A 170 4.88 6.38 -38.73
C GLY A 170 5.84 6.63 -39.90
N VAL A 171 7.07 6.12 -39.78
CA VAL A 171 8.00 5.93 -40.92
C VAL A 171 7.45 4.87 -41.87
N ALA A 172 7.91 4.87 -43.12
CA ALA A 172 7.37 3.97 -44.17
C ALA A 172 7.43 2.47 -43.82
N ASN A 173 8.44 2.05 -43.03
CA ASN A 173 8.66 0.65 -42.67
C ASN A 173 8.05 0.24 -41.32
N ALA A 174 7.43 1.17 -40.58
CA ALA A 174 6.82 0.86 -39.29
C ALA A 174 5.34 0.48 -39.46
N THR A 175 4.86 -0.48 -38.66
CA THR A 175 3.43 -0.77 -38.65
C THR A 175 2.65 0.38 -37.98
N THR A 176 1.37 0.52 -38.31
CA THR A 176 0.49 1.48 -37.61
C THR A 176 0.49 1.24 -36.11
N LYS A 177 0.55 -0.03 -35.66
CA LYS A 177 0.61 -0.37 -34.24
C LYS A 177 1.90 0.13 -33.58
N ASP A 178 3.05 -0.03 -34.22
CA ASP A 178 4.33 0.43 -33.68
C ASP A 178 4.40 1.95 -33.59
N ALA A 179 3.87 2.64 -34.60
CA ALA A 179 3.75 4.09 -34.60
C ALA A 179 2.77 4.57 -33.52
N HIS A 180 1.61 3.92 -33.38
CA HIS A 180 0.60 4.23 -32.37
C HIS A 180 1.16 4.07 -30.95
N LEU A 181 1.94 3.02 -30.73
CA LEU A 181 2.66 2.75 -29.49
C LEU A 181 3.92 3.60 -29.32
N CYS A 182 4.27 4.47 -30.27
CA CYS A 182 5.48 5.29 -30.24
C CYS A 182 6.72 4.46 -29.89
N MET A 183 6.91 3.34 -30.59
CA MET A 183 8.12 2.54 -30.47
C MET A 183 9.33 3.38 -30.90
N ILE A 184 10.48 3.15 -30.26
CA ILE A 184 11.74 3.82 -30.64
C ILE A 184 12.02 3.52 -32.13
N GLY A 185 12.26 4.57 -32.91
CA GLY A 185 12.49 4.48 -34.36
C GLY A 185 11.24 4.37 -35.25
N ALA A 186 10.04 4.25 -34.68
CA ALA A 186 8.81 4.10 -35.47
C ALA A 186 8.20 5.42 -35.98
N LEU A 187 8.58 6.56 -35.38
CA LEU A 187 8.03 7.87 -35.72
C LEU A 187 8.87 8.59 -36.78
N ASP A 188 8.20 9.16 -37.78
CA ASP A 188 8.81 9.95 -38.85
C ASP A 188 9.13 11.38 -38.35
N PRO A 189 10.42 11.77 -38.28
CA PRO A 189 10.82 13.10 -37.81
C PRO A 189 10.18 14.24 -38.61
N ALA A 190 9.97 14.06 -39.92
CA ALA A 190 9.36 15.10 -40.75
C ALA A 190 7.89 15.36 -40.37
N LYS A 191 7.20 14.34 -39.84
CA LYS A 191 5.79 14.45 -39.42
C LYS A 191 5.63 14.97 -38.00
N VAL A 192 6.56 14.67 -37.09
CA VAL A 192 6.42 14.97 -35.65
C VAL A 192 7.19 16.19 -35.16
N LYS A 193 8.20 16.66 -35.90
CA LYS A 193 9.07 17.76 -35.45
C LYS A 193 8.27 18.99 -35.00
N GLY A 194 8.51 19.43 -33.76
CA GLY A 194 7.85 20.59 -33.15
C GLY A 194 6.36 20.41 -32.79
N LYS A 195 5.84 19.18 -32.80
CA LYS A 195 4.44 18.88 -32.47
C LYS A 195 4.31 18.17 -31.12
N ILE A 196 3.11 18.24 -30.54
CA ILE A 196 2.71 17.34 -29.45
C ILE A 196 2.19 16.05 -30.07
N VAL A 197 2.81 14.92 -29.73
CA VAL A 197 2.46 13.60 -30.28
C VAL A 197 1.57 12.86 -29.30
N VAL A 198 0.42 12.35 -29.77
CA VAL A 198 -0.50 11.54 -28.97
C VAL A 198 -0.18 10.06 -29.18
N CYS A 199 0.40 9.44 -28.17
CA CYS A 199 0.79 8.03 -28.14
C CYS A 199 -0.22 7.20 -27.32
N LEU A 200 -0.38 5.93 -27.67
CA LEU A 200 -1.20 5.00 -26.90
C LEU A 200 -0.36 4.22 -25.88
N ARG A 201 -0.87 4.07 -24.65
CA ARG A 201 -0.32 3.14 -23.64
C ARG A 201 -0.39 1.71 -24.20
N GLY A 202 0.57 0.87 -23.81
CA GLY A 202 0.62 -0.51 -24.27
C GLY A 202 1.91 -1.19 -23.82
N ILE A 203 2.35 -2.19 -24.60
CA ILE A 203 3.35 -3.18 -24.20
C ILE A 203 4.76 -2.64 -23.89
N ASN A 204 5.15 -1.49 -24.44
CA ASN A 204 6.47 -0.89 -24.20
C ASN A 204 6.42 0.14 -23.04
N PRO A 205 7.55 0.36 -22.34
CA PRO A 205 7.60 1.27 -21.20
C PRO A 205 7.06 2.67 -21.54
N ARG A 206 6.24 3.23 -20.64
CA ARG A 206 5.58 4.54 -20.84
C ARG A 206 6.58 5.66 -21.13
N VAL A 207 7.70 5.69 -20.40
CA VAL A 207 8.75 6.71 -20.62
C VAL A 207 9.52 6.50 -21.92
N ALA A 208 9.72 5.27 -22.38
CA ALA A 208 10.39 4.98 -23.66
C ALA A 208 9.63 5.57 -24.86
N LYS A 209 8.29 5.68 -24.77
CA LYS A 209 7.46 6.38 -25.76
C LYS A 209 7.82 7.86 -25.84
N GLY A 210 8.04 8.48 -24.67
CA GLY A 210 8.47 9.87 -24.59
C GLY A 210 9.85 10.07 -25.22
N GLU A 211 10.78 9.13 -24.97
CA GLU A 211 12.09 9.15 -25.61
C GLU A 211 12.00 9.01 -27.13
N ALA A 212 11.15 8.13 -27.65
CA ALA A 212 10.92 8.00 -29.09
C ALA A 212 10.40 9.31 -29.72
N VAL A 213 9.45 9.98 -29.06
CA VAL A 213 8.94 11.29 -29.51
C VAL A 213 10.05 12.34 -29.48
N LYS A 214 10.86 12.36 -28.42
CA LYS A 214 11.99 13.29 -28.29
C LYS A 214 13.04 13.07 -29.38
N GLN A 215 13.44 11.83 -29.65
CA GLN A 215 14.41 11.48 -30.70
C GLN A 215 13.93 11.89 -32.09
N ALA A 216 12.62 11.77 -32.36
CA ALA A 216 12.03 12.22 -33.61
C ALA A 216 11.80 13.75 -33.69
N GLY A 217 12.13 14.51 -32.64
CA GLY A 217 12.06 15.97 -32.60
C GLY A 217 10.71 16.54 -32.19
N GLY A 218 9.81 15.74 -31.60
CA GLY A 218 8.54 16.20 -31.04
C GLY A 218 8.73 17.21 -29.90
N ALA A 219 7.81 18.16 -29.78
CA ALA A 219 7.82 19.18 -28.74
C ALA A 219 7.30 18.65 -27.39
N GLY A 220 6.39 17.69 -27.42
CA GLY A 220 5.84 17.06 -26.23
C GLY A 220 5.01 15.81 -26.55
N MET A 221 4.53 15.13 -25.51
CA MET A 221 3.77 13.89 -25.66
C MET A 221 2.50 13.88 -24.80
N VAL A 222 1.39 13.41 -25.36
CA VAL A 222 0.24 12.96 -24.57
C VAL A 222 0.18 11.45 -24.65
N LEU A 223 0.20 10.78 -23.50
CA LEU A 223 0.06 9.33 -23.41
C LEU A 223 -1.39 8.99 -23.04
N ALA A 224 -2.18 8.53 -24.02
CA ALA A 224 -3.55 8.10 -23.78
C ALA A 224 -3.59 6.62 -23.36
N ASN A 225 -4.33 6.31 -22.31
CA ASN A 225 -4.60 4.91 -21.97
C ASN A 225 -5.39 4.18 -23.07
N ASP A 226 -5.17 2.87 -23.14
CA ASP A 226 -6.03 1.97 -23.92
C ASP A 226 -7.23 1.50 -23.08
N ALA A 227 -8.13 0.72 -23.70
CA ALA A 227 -9.32 0.22 -23.01
C ALA A 227 -8.99 -0.71 -21.83
N SER A 228 -7.88 -1.45 -21.90
CA SER A 228 -7.47 -2.41 -20.86
C SER A 228 -6.89 -1.74 -19.61
N THR A 229 -6.33 -0.54 -19.78
CA THR A 229 -5.68 0.24 -18.72
C THR A 229 -6.58 1.33 -18.13
N GLY A 230 -7.78 1.50 -18.68
CA GLY A 230 -8.88 2.23 -18.05
C GLY A 230 -8.57 3.68 -17.67
N ASN A 231 -8.99 4.09 -16.47
CA ASN A 231 -8.86 5.47 -15.99
C ASN A 231 -7.71 5.68 -15.01
N GLU A 232 -6.88 4.67 -14.78
CA GLU A 232 -5.66 4.83 -13.97
C GLU A 232 -4.60 5.61 -14.74
N ILE A 233 -4.13 6.69 -14.16
CA ILE A 233 -3.01 7.46 -14.70
C ILE A 233 -1.87 7.41 -13.69
N ILE A 234 -0.62 7.36 -14.16
CA ILE A 234 0.56 7.32 -13.30
C ILE A 234 1.47 8.48 -13.70
N ALA A 235 1.90 9.25 -12.71
CA ALA A 235 2.83 10.33 -12.92
C ALA A 235 4.24 9.73 -13.16
N ASP A 236 4.63 9.59 -14.42
CA ASP A 236 6.00 9.16 -14.77
C ASP A 236 6.92 10.36 -14.98
N ALA A 237 8.20 10.18 -14.65
CA ALA A 237 9.26 11.14 -14.94
C ALA A 237 9.63 11.13 -16.43
N HIS A 238 8.75 11.59 -17.32
CA HIS A 238 9.07 11.67 -18.75
C HIS A 238 10.30 12.55 -19.05
N VAL A 239 11.01 12.22 -20.14
CA VAL A 239 12.25 12.89 -20.60
C VAL A 239 12.02 14.14 -21.48
N LEU A 240 10.76 14.44 -21.76
CA LEU A 240 10.25 15.60 -22.48
C LEU A 240 8.94 16.08 -21.82
N PRO A 241 8.40 17.27 -22.17
CA PRO A 241 7.09 17.70 -21.67
C PRO A 241 6.01 16.68 -22.06
N ALA A 242 5.38 16.06 -21.08
CA ALA A 242 4.42 15.01 -21.34
C ALA A 242 3.32 14.95 -20.28
N THR A 243 2.20 14.31 -20.62
CA THR A 243 1.12 14.02 -19.67
C THR A 243 0.43 12.70 -20.03
N GLN A 244 0.13 11.88 -19.04
CA GLN A 244 -0.70 10.69 -19.20
C GLN A 244 -2.16 11.02 -18.91
N ILE A 245 -3.07 10.57 -19.77
CA ILE A 245 -4.51 10.82 -19.67
C ILE A 245 -5.30 9.51 -19.66
N LYS A 246 -6.51 9.58 -19.08
CA LYS A 246 -7.44 8.46 -18.94
C LYS A 246 -7.94 7.97 -20.31
N TYR A 247 -8.42 6.73 -20.36
CA TYR A 247 -8.99 6.15 -21.58
C TYR A 247 -10.13 7.02 -22.15
N ARG A 248 -11.07 7.42 -21.29
CA ARG A 248 -12.23 8.25 -21.70
C ARG A 248 -11.81 9.60 -22.29
N ASP A 249 -10.78 10.22 -21.72
CA ASP A 249 -10.30 11.51 -22.20
C ASP A 249 -9.43 11.35 -23.46
N GLY A 250 -8.73 10.22 -23.59
CA GLY A 250 -8.09 9.80 -24.83
C GLY A 250 -9.07 9.71 -25.99
N LEU A 251 -10.24 9.07 -25.80
CA LEU A 251 -11.28 9.01 -26.84
C LEU A 251 -11.74 10.40 -27.29
N ARG A 252 -11.92 11.33 -26.35
CA ARG A 252 -12.27 12.74 -26.64
C ARG A 252 -11.16 13.43 -27.42
N LEU A 253 -9.90 13.25 -27.02
CA LEU A 253 -8.74 13.82 -27.71
C LEU A 253 -8.59 13.29 -29.14
N TYR A 254 -8.75 11.98 -29.36
CA TYR A 254 -8.71 11.39 -30.69
C TYR A 254 -9.87 11.88 -31.57
N SER A 255 -11.07 12.02 -31.01
CA SER A 255 -12.21 12.61 -31.71
C SER A 255 -11.93 14.06 -32.14
N TYR A 256 -11.38 14.88 -31.25
CA TYR A 256 -10.97 16.25 -31.56
C TYR A 256 -9.91 16.30 -32.69
N ILE A 257 -8.85 15.49 -32.60
CA ILE A 257 -7.79 15.43 -33.63
C ILE A 257 -8.36 15.07 -35.00
N ASN A 258 -9.37 14.20 -35.05
CA ASN A 258 -10.01 13.79 -36.30
C ASN A 258 -11.04 14.80 -36.82
N SER A 259 -11.54 15.70 -35.97
CA SER A 259 -12.58 16.68 -36.34
C SER A 259 -12.05 17.91 -37.11
N THR A 260 -10.74 18.15 -37.08
CA THR A 260 -10.11 19.33 -37.70
C THR A 260 -8.82 18.99 -38.44
N LYS A 261 -8.50 19.74 -39.50
CA LYS A 261 -7.24 19.59 -40.25
C LYS A 261 -6.02 20.17 -39.51
N ASN A 262 -6.24 21.07 -38.55
CA ASN A 262 -5.19 21.74 -37.79
C ASN A 262 -5.45 21.62 -36.28
N PRO A 263 -5.39 20.41 -35.71
CA PRO A 263 -5.60 20.24 -34.28
C PRO A 263 -4.41 20.87 -33.53
N THR A 264 -4.73 21.67 -32.51
CA THR A 264 -3.72 22.32 -31.65
C THR A 264 -4.08 22.19 -30.18
N GLY A 265 -3.08 22.32 -29.32
CA GLY A 265 -3.22 22.27 -27.86
C GLY A 265 -1.92 22.61 -27.16
N PHE A 266 -1.94 22.62 -25.83
CA PHE A 266 -0.75 22.89 -25.01
C PHE A 266 -0.73 21.96 -23.77
N ILE A 267 0.46 21.76 -23.21
CA ILE A 267 0.66 21.02 -21.95
C ILE A 267 1.12 22.05 -20.90
N THR A 268 0.41 22.12 -19.79
CA THR A 268 0.78 22.99 -18.67
C THR A 268 1.89 22.37 -17.83
N LYS A 269 2.59 23.21 -17.06
CA LYS A 269 3.53 22.74 -16.05
C LYS A 269 2.81 21.83 -15.03
N PRO A 270 3.42 20.69 -14.62
CA PRO A 270 2.86 19.88 -13.54
C PRO A 270 2.74 20.66 -12.24
N ALA A 271 1.63 20.46 -11.53
CA ALA A 271 1.39 21.01 -10.20
C ALA A 271 0.85 19.91 -9.29
N THR A 272 1.29 19.90 -8.03
CA THR A 272 0.77 18.98 -7.03
C THR A 272 -0.58 19.47 -6.55
N ILE A 273 -1.58 18.60 -6.59
CA ILE A 273 -2.94 18.86 -6.08
C ILE A 273 -3.14 17.95 -4.88
N LEU A 274 -3.57 18.53 -3.75
CA LEU A 274 -3.86 17.80 -2.51
C LEU A 274 -5.37 17.72 -2.28
N GLY A 275 -5.81 16.71 -1.53
CA GLY A 275 -7.23 16.56 -1.17
C GLY A 275 -8.11 16.09 -2.32
N THR A 276 -7.53 15.43 -3.32
CA THR A 276 -8.22 14.80 -4.46
C THR A 276 -9.28 13.80 -3.99
N LYS A 277 -10.38 13.68 -4.73
CA LYS A 277 -11.46 12.75 -4.40
C LYS A 277 -11.94 12.01 -5.66
N PRO A 278 -12.31 10.72 -5.60
CA PRO A 278 -12.25 9.83 -4.44
C PRO A 278 -10.79 9.43 -4.12
N ALA A 279 -10.47 9.29 -2.84
CA ALA A 279 -9.24 8.64 -2.38
C ALA A 279 -9.47 8.01 -0.99
N PRO A 280 -9.05 6.77 -0.73
CA PRO A 280 -8.39 5.85 -1.67
C PRO A 280 -9.26 5.31 -2.82
N PHE A 281 -8.61 4.89 -3.91
CA PHE A 281 -9.16 3.97 -4.91
C PHE A 281 -8.08 2.98 -5.39
N MET A 282 -8.48 1.79 -5.84
CA MET A 282 -7.56 0.72 -6.21
C MET A 282 -6.88 0.96 -7.56
N ALA A 283 -5.55 0.80 -7.59
CA ALA A 283 -4.78 0.82 -8.81
C ALA A 283 -5.12 -0.37 -9.74
N ALA A 284 -5.08 -0.13 -11.05
CA ALA A 284 -5.43 -1.13 -12.07
C ALA A 284 -4.44 -2.30 -12.10
N PHE A 285 -3.17 -2.04 -11.76
CA PHE A 285 -2.12 -3.06 -11.73
C PHE A 285 -2.06 -3.83 -10.40
N SER A 286 -2.89 -3.47 -9.41
CA SER A 286 -2.97 -4.22 -8.16
C SER A 286 -3.53 -5.61 -8.42
N SER A 287 -2.85 -6.64 -7.92
CA SER A 287 -3.24 -8.03 -8.11
C SER A 287 -4.41 -8.37 -7.19
N GLN A 288 -5.48 -8.91 -7.77
CA GLN A 288 -6.71 -9.20 -7.03
C GLN A 288 -6.82 -10.69 -6.66
N GLY A 289 -7.56 -10.96 -5.60
CA GLY A 289 -8.00 -12.30 -5.24
C GLY A 289 -8.99 -12.92 -6.24
N PRO A 290 -9.48 -14.15 -5.95
CA PRO A 290 -9.23 -14.93 -4.73
C PRO A 290 -7.84 -15.55 -4.68
N ASN A 291 -7.45 -16.02 -3.50
CA ASN A 291 -6.30 -16.91 -3.33
C ASN A 291 -6.53 -18.22 -4.12
N THR A 292 -5.72 -18.46 -5.15
CA THR A 292 -5.86 -19.64 -6.03
C THR A 292 -5.36 -20.94 -5.39
N ILE A 293 -4.56 -20.85 -4.32
CA ILE A 293 -4.04 -22.00 -3.58
C ILE A 293 -5.01 -22.43 -2.49
N THR A 294 -5.56 -21.48 -1.74
CA THR A 294 -6.54 -21.75 -0.68
C THR A 294 -7.63 -20.68 -0.68
N PRO A 295 -8.71 -20.86 -1.45
CA PRO A 295 -9.78 -19.88 -1.61
C PRO A 295 -10.50 -19.48 -0.31
N GLU A 296 -10.45 -20.32 0.73
CA GLU A 296 -10.96 -20.05 2.08
C GLU A 296 -10.15 -19.01 2.86
N ILE A 297 -9.00 -18.56 2.33
CA ILE A 297 -8.23 -17.45 2.88
C ILE A 297 -8.34 -16.26 1.93
N LEU A 298 -9.03 -15.22 2.38
CA LEU A 298 -9.11 -13.96 1.63
C LEU A 298 -7.70 -13.42 1.36
N LYS A 299 -7.44 -13.13 0.09
CA LYS A 299 -6.31 -12.33 -0.34
C LYS A 299 -6.76 -11.26 -1.33
N PRO A 300 -6.14 -10.09 -1.29
CA PRO A 300 -5.08 -9.65 -0.36
C PRO A 300 -5.64 -9.36 1.05
N ASP A 301 -4.79 -9.00 2.02
CA ASP A 301 -5.23 -8.79 3.42
C ASP A 301 -5.65 -7.36 3.72
N ILE A 302 -4.96 -6.39 3.12
CA ILE A 302 -5.07 -4.97 3.45
C ILE A 302 -4.66 -4.13 2.23
N THR A 303 -5.10 -2.87 2.16
CA THR A 303 -4.59 -1.91 1.18
C THR A 303 -3.90 -0.71 1.84
N ALA A 304 -2.88 -0.16 1.18
CA ALA A 304 -2.11 0.97 1.66
C ALA A 304 -1.67 1.88 0.48
N PRO A 305 -1.14 3.08 0.74
CA PRO A 305 -0.68 3.97 -0.33
C PRO A 305 0.46 3.34 -1.13
N GLY A 306 0.37 3.38 -2.47
CA GLY A 306 1.37 2.74 -3.33
C GLY A 306 1.55 3.35 -4.72
N VAL A 307 0.73 4.31 -5.14
CA VAL A 307 0.93 5.08 -6.38
C VAL A 307 1.59 6.41 -6.02
N SER A 308 2.58 6.78 -6.83
CA SER A 308 3.27 8.06 -6.76
C SER A 308 3.83 8.35 -5.37
N VAL A 309 4.37 7.30 -4.72
CA VAL A 309 5.01 7.41 -3.41
C VAL A 309 6.39 8.00 -3.61
N ILE A 310 6.64 9.17 -3.01
CA ILE A 310 7.95 9.81 -3.02
C ILE A 310 8.83 9.18 -1.94
N ALA A 311 9.97 8.62 -2.33
CA ALA A 311 10.94 8.00 -1.44
C ALA A 311 12.38 8.34 -1.86
N ALA A 312 13.34 8.04 -0.97
CA ALA A 312 14.76 8.19 -1.24
C ALA A 312 15.20 7.30 -2.42
N TRP A 313 16.13 7.81 -3.22
CA TRP A 313 16.67 7.14 -4.39
C TRP A 313 18.20 7.26 -4.40
N THR A 314 18.88 6.17 -4.75
CA THR A 314 20.34 6.02 -4.57
C THR A 314 21.19 6.93 -5.46
N ARG A 315 20.59 7.62 -6.45
CA ARG A 315 21.30 8.30 -7.54
C ARG A 315 22.22 7.39 -8.38
N ALA A 316 22.18 6.06 -8.19
CA ALA A 316 22.88 5.11 -9.07
C ALA A 316 22.15 5.02 -10.41
N ASN A 317 20.83 4.79 -10.30
CA ASN A 317 19.93 4.61 -11.42
C ASN A 317 19.21 5.91 -11.75
N SER A 318 18.72 5.96 -12.98
CA SER A 318 17.85 7.03 -13.43
C SER A 318 16.48 6.94 -12.74
N PRO A 319 15.70 8.03 -12.68
CA PRO A 319 14.34 8.01 -12.11
C PRO A 319 13.35 7.13 -12.91
N THR A 320 13.81 6.52 -14.01
CA THR A 320 12.97 5.72 -14.91
C THR A 320 13.51 4.31 -15.08
N ASP A 321 14.66 3.99 -14.46
CA ASP A 321 15.46 2.78 -14.66
C ASP A 321 15.83 2.46 -16.14
N LEU A 322 15.60 3.40 -17.06
CA LEU A 322 15.94 3.23 -18.48
C LEU A 322 17.35 3.74 -18.76
N ALA A 323 18.12 2.96 -19.52
CA ALA A 323 19.53 3.22 -19.80
C ALA A 323 19.79 4.56 -20.52
N PHE A 324 18.83 5.03 -21.33
CA PHE A 324 18.96 6.32 -22.03
C PHE A 324 18.74 7.53 -21.11
N ASP A 325 18.16 7.32 -19.92
CA ASP A 325 17.88 8.40 -18.99
C ASP A 325 19.09 8.65 -18.09
N LEU A 326 19.78 9.76 -18.35
CA LEU A 326 21.01 10.13 -17.63
C LEU A 326 20.74 10.99 -16.39
N ARG A 327 19.48 11.32 -16.09
CA ARG A 327 19.14 12.11 -14.88
C ARG A 327 19.43 11.30 -13.64
N ARG A 328 19.84 11.96 -12.55
CA ARG A 328 20.03 11.37 -11.22
C ARG A 328 19.32 12.23 -10.19
N VAL A 329 18.51 11.58 -9.35
CA VAL A 329 17.65 12.25 -8.38
C VAL A 329 17.87 11.63 -7.00
N ALA A 330 17.82 12.46 -5.97
CA ALA A 330 17.86 12.02 -4.57
C ALA A 330 16.54 11.40 -4.12
N PHE A 331 15.45 11.79 -4.79
CA PHE A 331 14.09 11.33 -4.52
C PHE A 331 13.44 10.93 -5.82
N ASN A 332 12.73 9.81 -5.78
CA ASN A 332 11.91 9.39 -6.90
C ASN A 332 10.48 9.13 -6.43
N SER A 333 9.53 9.24 -7.35
CA SER A 333 8.14 8.87 -7.11
C SER A 333 7.84 7.60 -7.88
N GLU A 334 7.50 6.53 -7.17
CA GLU A 334 7.26 5.22 -7.75
C GLU A 334 5.87 4.69 -7.46
N SER A 335 5.39 3.81 -8.35
CA SER A 335 4.05 3.22 -8.31
C SER A 335 4.10 1.71 -8.50
N VAL A 336 4.28 0.95 -7.41
CA VAL A 336 4.44 -0.53 -7.42
C VAL A 336 4.01 -1.13 -6.08
N THR A 337 3.52 -2.37 -6.03
CA THR A 337 2.88 -2.94 -4.80
C THR A 337 3.88 -2.98 -3.65
N SER A 338 5.16 -3.13 -4.01
CA SER A 338 6.33 -2.96 -3.16
C SER A 338 6.40 -1.63 -2.41
N MET A 339 5.71 -0.56 -2.83
CA MET A 339 5.62 0.74 -2.14
C MET A 339 4.53 0.77 -1.06
N SER A 340 3.51 -0.09 -1.18
CA SER A 340 2.46 -0.25 -0.15
C SER A 340 2.94 -1.06 1.05
N CYS A 341 3.76 -2.09 0.80
CA CYS A 341 4.36 -2.95 1.81
C CYS A 341 5.14 -2.21 2.93
N PRO A 342 6.07 -1.26 2.63
CA PRO A 342 6.80 -0.53 3.66
C PRO A 342 5.92 0.35 4.53
N HIS A 343 4.79 0.87 4.01
CA HIS A 343 3.83 1.61 4.83
C HIS A 343 3.22 0.71 5.91
N VAL A 344 2.75 -0.48 5.52
CA VAL A 344 2.19 -1.45 6.49
C VAL A 344 3.28 -1.96 7.44
N SER A 345 4.50 -2.16 6.94
CA SER A 345 5.66 -2.55 7.77
C SER A 345 6.03 -1.49 8.81
N GLY A 346 5.94 -0.21 8.45
CA GLY A 346 6.03 0.91 9.38
C GLY A 346 4.99 0.84 10.49
N VAL A 347 3.72 0.59 10.14
CA VAL A 347 2.63 0.39 11.11
C VAL A 347 2.92 -0.82 12.01
N VAL A 348 3.38 -1.94 11.46
CA VAL A 348 3.77 -3.13 12.23
C VAL A 348 4.89 -2.81 13.23
N GLY A 349 5.91 -2.05 12.82
CA GLY A 349 7.01 -1.61 13.70
C GLY A 349 6.53 -0.74 14.86
N LEU A 350 5.60 0.18 14.60
CA LEU A 350 4.97 1.00 15.64
C LEU A 350 4.15 0.15 16.62
N LEU A 351 3.36 -0.79 16.12
CA LEU A 351 2.56 -1.68 16.96
C LEU A 351 3.43 -2.61 17.79
N ARG A 352 4.54 -3.10 17.24
CA ARG A 352 5.53 -3.89 17.98
C ARG A 352 6.16 -3.11 19.14
N THR A 353 6.33 -1.80 18.99
CA THR A 353 6.85 -0.93 20.05
C THR A 353 5.79 -0.69 21.13
N LEU A 354 4.54 -0.42 20.71
CA LEU A 354 3.45 -0.11 21.63
C LEU A 354 2.91 -1.35 22.35
N HIS A 355 2.95 -2.51 21.71
CA HIS A 355 2.44 -3.79 22.20
C HIS A 355 3.46 -4.91 21.96
N PRO A 356 4.61 -4.92 22.68
CA PRO A 356 5.66 -5.92 22.50
C PRO A 356 5.19 -7.36 22.75
N GLU A 357 4.11 -7.53 23.52
CA GLU A 357 3.53 -8.82 23.87
C GLU A 357 2.63 -9.42 22.78
N TRP A 358 2.20 -8.63 21.80
CA TRP A 358 1.30 -9.13 20.75
C TRP A 358 2.02 -10.10 19.83
N SER A 359 1.36 -11.21 19.48
CA SER A 359 1.86 -12.09 18.42
C SER A 359 1.83 -11.36 17.06
N PRO A 360 2.56 -11.87 16.04
CA PRO A 360 2.41 -11.37 14.69
C PRO A 360 0.97 -11.42 14.17
N ALA A 361 0.21 -12.45 14.55
CA ALA A 361 -1.19 -12.59 14.18
C ALA A 361 -2.09 -11.55 14.85
N ALA A 362 -1.85 -11.23 16.13
CA ALA A 362 -2.57 -10.17 16.83
C ALA A 362 -2.33 -8.80 16.16
N ILE A 363 -1.10 -8.52 15.74
CA ILE A 363 -0.76 -7.28 15.00
C ILE A 363 -1.47 -7.25 13.65
N LYS A 364 -1.43 -8.36 12.91
CA LYS A 364 -2.16 -8.51 11.65
C LYS A 364 -3.66 -8.33 11.82
N SER A 365 -4.23 -8.95 12.83
CA SER A 365 -5.62 -8.78 13.17
C SER A 365 -5.94 -7.32 13.47
N ALA A 366 -5.15 -6.63 14.28
CA ALA A 366 -5.40 -5.23 14.60
C ALA A 366 -5.43 -4.37 13.33
N ILE A 367 -4.49 -4.59 12.41
CA ILE A 367 -4.41 -3.84 11.14
C ILE A 367 -5.65 -4.11 10.29
N MET A 368 -6.00 -5.37 10.09
CA MET A 368 -7.16 -5.75 9.26
C MET A 368 -8.47 -5.28 9.86
N THR A 369 -8.72 -5.52 11.15
CA THR A 369 -10.04 -5.28 11.76
C THR A 369 -10.36 -3.82 11.99
N THR A 370 -9.36 -2.94 11.91
CA THR A 370 -9.50 -1.50 12.06
C THR A 370 -9.40 -0.74 10.73
N ALA A 371 -9.27 -1.46 9.62
CA ALA A 371 -9.23 -0.90 8.28
C ALA A 371 -10.54 -0.18 7.89
N LEU A 372 -10.44 0.69 6.89
CA LEU A 372 -11.56 1.49 6.36
C LEU A 372 -11.88 1.07 4.92
N GLU A 373 -13.14 0.79 4.64
CA GLU A 373 -13.61 0.51 3.26
C GLU A 373 -14.12 1.75 2.53
N MET A 374 -14.02 2.90 3.19
CA MET A 374 -14.54 4.15 2.68
C MET A 374 -13.40 5.03 2.17
N ASP A 375 -13.71 5.77 1.12
CA ASP A 375 -12.89 6.86 0.63
C ASP A 375 -13.11 8.15 1.45
N ASN A 376 -12.45 9.23 1.05
CA ASN A 376 -12.56 10.55 1.64
C ASN A 376 -13.83 11.34 1.23
N LYS A 377 -14.77 10.70 0.53
CA LYS A 377 -16.17 11.14 0.37
C LYS A 377 -17.11 10.40 1.33
N GLY A 378 -16.64 9.34 1.98
CA GLY A 378 -17.48 8.44 2.78
C GLY A 378 -18.22 7.41 1.92
N GLU A 379 -17.78 7.21 0.68
CA GLU A 379 -18.30 6.22 -0.27
C GLU A 379 -17.36 4.99 -0.31
N LEU A 380 -17.83 3.86 -0.82
CA LEU A 380 -17.00 2.66 -0.94
C LEU A 380 -15.78 2.89 -1.84
N ILE A 381 -14.65 2.28 -1.49
CA ILE A 381 -13.44 2.28 -2.31
C ILE A 381 -13.76 1.76 -3.72
N LEU A 382 -13.38 2.54 -4.73
CA LEU A 382 -13.57 2.20 -6.14
C LEU A 382 -12.31 1.52 -6.73
N ASN A 383 -12.47 0.83 -7.86
CA ASN A 383 -11.38 0.37 -8.69
C ASN A 383 -11.04 1.37 -9.82
N ALA A 384 -9.98 1.10 -10.57
CA ALA A 384 -9.54 1.95 -11.70
C ALA A 384 -10.56 2.10 -12.85
N SER A 385 -11.60 1.28 -12.88
CA SER A 385 -12.75 1.40 -13.80
C SER A 385 -13.89 2.24 -13.22
N SER A 386 -13.70 2.85 -12.05
CA SER A 386 -14.70 3.65 -11.32
C SER A 386 -15.93 2.84 -10.88
N LEU A 387 -15.75 1.54 -10.63
CA LEU A 387 -16.75 0.66 -10.05
C LEU A 387 -16.39 0.35 -8.59
N PRO A 388 -17.36 0.06 -7.70
CA PRO A 388 -17.05 -0.40 -6.34
C PRO A 388 -16.07 -1.58 -6.37
N SER A 389 -15.01 -1.48 -5.57
CA SER A 389 -14.08 -2.58 -5.36
C SER A 389 -14.69 -3.59 -4.38
N SER A 390 -14.29 -4.84 -4.50
CA SER A 390 -14.61 -5.87 -3.52
C SER A 390 -13.44 -6.10 -2.57
N PRO A 391 -13.63 -6.88 -1.49
CA PRO A 391 -12.53 -7.42 -0.67
C PRO A 391 -11.45 -8.19 -1.44
N PHE A 392 -11.69 -8.66 -2.67
CA PHE A 392 -10.62 -9.22 -3.51
C PHE A 392 -9.72 -8.16 -4.13
N GLY A 393 -10.18 -6.91 -4.20
CA GLY A 393 -9.30 -5.76 -4.27
C GLY A 393 -8.77 -5.51 -2.87
N PHE A 394 -9.34 -4.58 -2.11
CA PHE A 394 -8.69 -3.99 -0.94
C PHE A 394 -8.47 -4.89 0.32
N GLY A 395 -8.82 -6.17 0.29
CA GLY A 395 -8.76 -7.05 1.46
C GLY A 395 -9.75 -6.61 2.56
N ALA A 396 -9.22 -6.29 3.75
CA ALA A 396 -10.02 -5.72 4.84
C ALA A 396 -10.34 -4.22 4.67
N GLY A 397 -9.61 -3.51 3.80
CA GLY A 397 -9.77 -2.09 3.53
C GLY A 397 -8.44 -1.32 3.64
N HIS A 398 -8.53 0.00 3.64
CA HIS A 398 -7.39 0.89 3.79
C HIS A 398 -6.87 0.94 5.22
N VAL A 399 -5.55 0.79 5.37
CA VAL A 399 -4.88 0.84 6.67
C VAL A 399 -5.17 2.14 7.41
N SER A 400 -5.47 2.03 8.71
CA SER A 400 -5.76 3.19 9.57
C SER A 400 -4.88 3.15 10.83
N PRO A 401 -3.65 3.69 10.78
CA PRO A 401 -2.67 3.58 11.87
C PRO A 401 -3.23 4.03 13.24
N ALA A 402 -4.01 5.11 13.26
CA ALA A 402 -4.59 5.65 14.49
C ALA A 402 -5.55 4.67 15.19
N ARG A 403 -6.38 3.95 14.41
CA ARG A 403 -7.35 2.98 14.94
C ARG A 403 -6.66 1.68 15.36
N THR A 404 -5.61 1.29 14.63
CA THR A 404 -4.88 0.04 14.87
C THR A 404 -4.16 0.00 16.22
N MET A 405 -3.80 1.16 16.80
CA MET A 405 -3.18 1.23 18.12
C MET A 405 -4.06 0.70 19.26
N ASN A 406 -5.39 0.74 19.10
CA ASN A 406 -6.34 0.26 20.09
C ASN A 406 -7.55 -0.42 19.40
N PRO A 407 -7.36 -1.65 18.88
CA PRO A 407 -8.39 -2.36 18.12
C PRO A 407 -9.52 -2.88 19.01
N GLY A 408 -9.30 -3.00 20.33
CA GLY A 408 -10.24 -3.63 21.27
C GLY A 408 -10.09 -5.14 21.30
N LEU A 409 -10.41 -5.81 20.19
CA LEU A 409 -10.26 -7.27 20.04
C LEU A 409 -9.30 -7.62 18.90
N VAL A 410 -8.63 -8.77 19.04
CA VAL A 410 -7.79 -9.36 17.99
C VAL A 410 -8.11 -10.85 17.80
N TYR A 411 -8.00 -11.33 16.57
CA TYR A 411 -7.96 -12.74 16.21
C TYR A 411 -6.51 -13.23 16.33
N ASP A 412 -6.16 -13.71 17.51
CA ASP A 412 -4.83 -14.23 17.81
C ASP A 412 -4.74 -15.70 17.38
N LEU A 413 -3.58 -16.14 16.90
CA LEU A 413 -3.30 -17.54 16.53
C LEU A 413 -1.81 -17.82 16.70
N GLY A 414 -1.48 -19.07 17.02
CA GLY A 414 -0.11 -19.55 17.18
C GLY A 414 0.24 -20.65 16.17
N ASP A 415 1.44 -21.21 16.32
CA ASP A 415 1.97 -22.23 15.42
C ASP A 415 1.06 -23.47 15.33
N ALA A 416 0.45 -23.86 16.45
CA ALA A 416 -0.50 -24.97 16.49
C ALA A 416 -1.71 -24.73 15.58
N ASP A 417 -2.28 -23.52 15.54
CA ASP A 417 -3.42 -23.20 14.66
C ASP A 417 -3.04 -23.33 13.17
N TYR A 418 -1.79 -22.98 12.81
CA TYR A 418 -1.28 -23.18 11.44
C TYR A 418 -1.07 -24.65 11.10
N LEU A 419 -0.49 -25.44 12.02
CA LEU A 419 -0.35 -26.88 11.83
C LEU A 419 -1.72 -27.55 11.67
N ASP A 420 -2.70 -27.09 12.44
CA ASP A 420 -4.07 -27.56 12.39
C ASP A 420 -4.76 -27.26 11.05
N PHE A 421 -4.50 -26.07 10.51
CA PHE A 421 -4.95 -25.66 9.18
C PHE A 421 -4.31 -26.49 8.06
N LEU A 422 -3.00 -26.74 8.12
CA LEU A 422 -2.32 -27.61 7.15
C LEU A 422 -2.86 -29.06 7.20
N CYS A 423 -3.18 -29.56 8.39
CA CYS A 423 -3.87 -30.84 8.53
C CYS A 423 -5.28 -30.82 7.91
N ALA A 424 -6.03 -29.73 8.06
CA ALA A 424 -7.35 -29.58 7.43
C ALA A 424 -7.25 -29.62 5.89
N LEU A 425 -6.17 -29.07 5.33
CA LEU A 425 -5.80 -29.13 3.91
C LEU A 425 -5.25 -30.49 3.45
N LYS A 426 -5.20 -31.50 4.34
CA LYS A 426 -4.74 -32.88 4.06
C LYS A 426 -3.24 -32.98 3.72
N TYR A 427 -2.42 -32.06 4.20
CA TYR A 427 -0.96 -32.23 4.15
C TYR A 427 -0.53 -33.42 5.02
N ASN A 428 0.36 -34.26 4.48
CA ASN A 428 0.86 -35.44 5.19
C ASN A 428 2.04 -35.10 6.12
N GLY A 429 2.34 -36.00 7.06
CA GLY A 429 3.38 -35.80 8.07
C GLY A 429 4.78 -35.51 7.49
N THR A 430 5.09 -36.01 6.29
CA THR A 430 6.37 -35.78 5.60
C THR A 430 6.50 -34.33 5.14
N VAL A 431 5.45 -33.77 4.53
CA VAL A 431 5.44 -32.36 4.12
C VAL A 431 5.42 -31.45 5.36
N MET A 432 4.69 -31.83 6.40
CA MET A 432 4.67 -31.11 7.67
C MET A 432 6.05 -31.05 8.34
N ALA A 433 6.84 -32.12 8.24
CA ALA A 433 8.19 -32.17 8.78
C ALA A 433 9.15 -31.15 8.12
N MET A 434 8.90 -30.76 6.86
CA MET A 434 9.68 -29.71 6.19
C MET A 434 9.50 -28.34 6.85
N PHE A 435 8.34 -28.08 7.45
CA PHE A 435 8.04 -26.81 8.13
C PHE A 435 8.38 -26.84 9.62
N ASN A 436 8.10 -27.96 10.29
CA ASN A 436 8.19 -28.08 11.76
C ASN A 436 9.49 -28.72 12.26
N GLY A 437 10.38 -29.17 11.35
CA GLY A 437 11.63 -29.87 11.71
C GLY A 437 11.43 -31.28 12.28
N ALA A 438 10.20 -31.73 12.47
CA ALA A 438 9.84 -33.07 12.91
C ALA A 438 8.48 -33.49 12.32
N PRO A 439 8.25 -34.79 12.06
CA PRO A 439 6.94 -35.30 11.67
C PRO A 439 5.89 -34.90 12.69
N TYR A 440 4.84 -34.24 12.21
CA TYR A 440 3.69 -33.87 13.03
C TYR A 440 2.60 -34.92 12.85
N THR A 441 2.36 -35.72 13.89
CA THR A 441 1.21 -36.62 13.97
C THR A 441 0.14 -35.96 14.80
N TYR A 442 -1.02 -35.77 14.20
CA TYR A 442 -2.09 -35.00 14.79
C TYR A 442 -2.69 -35.70 16.04
N PRO A 443 -2.84 -35.01 17.20
CA PRO A 443 -3.31 -35.64 18.45
C PRO A 443 -4.82 -35.95 18.59
N GLY A 444 -5.69 -35.91 17.56
CA GLY A 444 -7.12 -36.19 17.79
C GLY A 444 -8.06 -36.40 16.58
N GLU A 445 -9.35 -36.63 16.87
CA GLU A 445 -10.39 -37.09 15.93
C GLU A 445 -11.36 -35.99 15.43
N ALA A 446 -11.28 -34.75 15.94
CA ALA A 446 -12.24 -33.71 15.59
C ALA A 446 -12.12 -33.28 14.10
N PRO A 447 -13.23 -33.16 13.35
CA PRO A 447 -13.20 -32.69 11.97
C PRO A 447 -12.75 -31.23 11.94
N ARG A 448 -11.59 -30.98 11.33
CA ARG A 448 -11.06 -29.64 11.11
C ARG A 448 -11.44 -29.15 9.73
N ARG A 449 -12.04 -27.97 9.69
CA ARG A 449 -12.40 -27.30 8.44
C ARG A 449 -11.37 -26.20 8.19
N VAL A 450 -11.00 -26.04 6.92
CA VAL A 450 -10.11 -24.95 6.47
C VAL A 450 -10.67 -23.59 6.94
N ALA A 451 -11.99 -23.45 6.93
CA ALA A 451 -12.72 -22.26 7.38
C ALA A 451 -12.57 -21.94 8.88
N ASP A 452 -12.09 -22.85 9.73
CA ASP A 452 -11.93 -22.65 11.18
C ASP A 452 -10.58 -22.04 11.58
N LEU A 453 -9.66 -21.77 10.64
CA LEU A 453 -8.46 -20.97 10.93
C LEU A 453 -8.90 -19.63 11.53
N ASN A 454 -8.30 -19.23 12.65
CA ASN A 454 -8.68 -18.02 13.38
C ASN A 454 -8.23 -16.73 12.69
N TYR A 455 -8.55 -16.59 11.41
CA TYR A 455 -8.13 -15.50 10.54
C TYR A 455 -9.08 -14.29 10.70
N PRO A 456 -8.59 -13.03 10.56
CA PRO A 456 -9.40 -11.82 10.73
C PRO A 456 -10.44 -11.56 9.64
N SER A 457 -10.50 -12.42 8.61
CA SER A 457 -11.60 -12.50 7.64
C SER A 457 -12.21 -13.90 7.65
N ILE A 458 -13.44 -14.01 7.13
CA ILE A 458 -14.17 -15.27 7.09
C ILE A 458 -14.59 -15.54 5.65
N THR A 459 -13.90 -16.48 5.00
CA THR A 459 -14.27 -16.95 3.67
C THR A 459 -14.77 -18.38 3.76
N VAL A 460 -15.95 -18.63 3.20
CA VAL A 460 -16.52 -19.96 3.03
C VAL A 460 -16.82 -20.18 1.55
N VAL A 461 -16.31 -21.27 0.99
CA VAL A 461 -16.51 -21.63 -0.42
C VAL A 461 -17.30 -22.93 -0.51
N ASN A 462 -17.90 -23.16 -1.68
CA ASN A 462 -18.71 -24.33 -1.97
C ASN A 462 -19.86 -24.53 -0.96
N VAL A 463 -20.48 -23.43 -0.52
CA VAL A 463 -21.60 -23.49 0.43
C VAL A 463 -22.80 -24.14 -0.25
N THR A 464 -23.34 -25.19 0.34
CA THR A 464 -24.52 -25.91 -0.16
C THR A 464 -25.78 -25.47 0.59
N THR A 465 -26.92 -26.07 0.27
CA THR A 465 -28.17 -25.89 1.03
C THR A 465 -28.06 -26.33 2.49
N ALA A 466 -27.07 -27.17 2.84
CA ALA A 466 -26.77 -27.51 4.23
C ALA A 466 -26.10 -26.37 5.02
N GLY A 467 -25.73 -25.28 4.34
CA GLY A 467 -25.02 -24.15 4.94
C GLY A 467 -23.54 -24.43 5.17
N ALA A 468 -22.88 -23.45 5.79
CA ALA A 468 -21.51 -23.56 6.25
C ALA A 468 -21.36 -22.87 7.61
N THR A 469 -20.43 -23.35 8.43
CA THR A 469 -20.13 -22.74 9.73
C THR A 469 -18.63 -22.51 9.84
N ALA A 470 -18.24 -21.34 10.30
CA ALA A 470 -16.87 -20.99 10.64
C ALA A 470 -16.75 -20.66 12.13
N ARG A 471 -15.75 -21.24 12.80
CA ARG A 471 -15.43 -20.96 14.21
C ARG A 471 -14.36 -19.89 14.31
N ARG A 472 -14.53 -18.96 15.24
CA ARG A 472 -13.54 -17.92 15.53
C ARG A 472 -13.37 -17.74 17.03
N ARG A 473 -12.21 -17.23 17.42
CA ARG A 473 -11.89 -16.79 18.77
C ARG A 473 -11.32 -15.38 18.72
N VAL A 474 -11.77 -14.53 19.62
CA VAL A 474 -11.25 -13.17 19.77
C VAL A 474 -10.72 -12.97 21.17
N LYS A 475 -9.59 -12.28 21.25
CA LYS A 475 -8.88 -11.94 22.48
C LYS A 475 -9.05 -10.45 22.76
N ASN A 476 -9.43 -10.12 23.99
CA ASN A 476 -9.49 -8.72 24.41
C ASN A 476 -8.08 -8.17 24.68
N VAL A 477 -7.66 -7.18 23.90
CA VAL A 477 -6.39 -6.47 24.10
C VAL A 477 -6.57 -5.08 24.72
N GLY A 478 -7.82 -4.67 24.93
CA GLY A 478 -8.20 -3.41 25.54
C GLY A 478 -8.65 -3.55 27.00
N LYS A 479 -9.52 -2.61 27.40
CA LYS A 479 -10.17 -2.62 28.73
C LYS A 479 -11.32 -3.66 28.75
N PRO A 480 -11.77 -4.10 29.94
CA PRO A 480 -12.98 -4.89 30.07
C PRO A 480 -14.18 -4.21 29.39
N GLY A 481 -15.10 -5.01 28.85
CA GLY A 481 -16.26 -4.50 28.15
C GLY A 481 -17.06 -5.58 27.42
N THR A 482 -18.23 -5.18 26.95
CA THR A 482 -19.16 -6.03 26.20
C THR A 482 -19.15 -5.60 24.74
N TYR A 483 -19.09 -6.58 23.83
CA TYR A 483 -19.15 -6.37 22.39
C TYR A 483 -20.40 -7.05 21.82
N TRP A 484 -21.07 -6.35 20.90
CA TRP A 484 -22.23 -6.84 20.14
C TRP A 484 -21.83 -7.09 18.69
N ALA A 485 -22.31 -8.19 18.13
CA ALA A 485 -22.13 -8.53 16.73
C ALA A 485 -23.15 -7.83 15.84
N PHE A 486 -22.68 -7.19 14.78
CA PHE A 486 -23.48 -6.63 13.69
C PHE A 486 -23.03 -7.25 12.38
N VAL A 487 -23.98 -7.64 11.55
CA VAL A 487 -23.71 -8.34 10.30
C VAL A 487 -24.28 -7.53 9.14
N THR A 488 -23.45 -7.34 8.11
CA THR A 488 -23.89 -6.98 6.76
C THR A 488 -23.85 -8.25 5.93
N GLU A 489 -25.02 -8.74 5.55
CA GLU A 489 -25.14 -10.04 4.90
C GLU A 489 -24.63 -10.01 3.46
N PRO A 490 -23.85 -11.02 3.04
CA PRO A 490 -23.55 -11.23 1.63
C PRO A 490 -24.83 -11.45 0.82
N ALA A 491 -24.86 -10.94 -0.41
CA ALA A 491 -26.00 -11.12 -1.30
C ALA A 491 -26.39 -12.62 -1.43
N GLY A 492 -27.66 -12.93 -1.14
CA GLY A 492 -28.23 -14.28 -1.23
C GLY A 492 -27.88 -15.24 -0.09
N VAL A 493 -27.28 -14.75 1.01
CA VAL A 493 -26.80 -15.56 2.14
C VAL A 493 -27.19 -14.93 3.47
N ASP A 494 -27.99 -15.65 4.26
CA ASP A 494 -28.28 -15.27 5.65
C ASP A 494 -27.09 -15.61 6.54
N VAL A 495 -26.76 -14.72 7.47
CA VAL A 495 -25.60 -14.91 8.37
C VAL A 495 -25.99 -14.71 9.83
N THR A 496 -25.76 -15.74 10.64
CA THR A 496 -26.04 -15.71 12.09
C THR A 496 -24.77 -15.94 12.92
N VAL A 497 -24.67 -15.25 14.06
CA VAL A 497 -23.49 -15.30 14.95
C VAL A 497 -23.92 -15.77 16.33
N THR A 498 -23.25 -16.81 16.86
CA THR A 498 -23.60 -17.42 18.15
C THR A 498 -22.35 -17.61 19.03
N PRO A 499 -22.32 -17.05 20.26
CA PRO A 499 -23.22 -16.01 20.77
C PRO A 499 -23.02 -14.69 20.00
N ASN A 500 -24.05 -13.83 19.94
CA ASN A 500 -23.98 -12.51 19.32
C ASN A 500 -23.54 -11.39 20.28
N ILE A 501 -23.22 -11.74 21.54
CA ILE A 501 -22.73 -10.84 22.58
C ILE A 501 -21.54 -11.52 23.26
N LEU A 502 -20.44 -10.79 23.41
CA LEU A 502 -19.23 -11.24 24.11
C LEU A 502 -18.88 -10.28 25.25
N GLU A 503 -18.90 -10.79 26.48
CA GLU A 503 -18.49 -10.05 27.67
C GLU A 503 -17.06 -10.45 28.08
N PHE A 504 -16.17 -9.46 28.20
CA PHE A 504 -14.80 -9.64 28.66
C PHE A 504 -14.59 -8.91 29.99
N ARG A 505 -14.09 -9.63 30.99
CA ARG A 505 -13.86 -9.12 32.35
C ARG A 505 -12.43 -8.61 32.55
N ALA A 506 -11.49 -9.05 31.71
CA ALA A 506 -10.08 -8.65 31.80
C ALA A 506 -9.42 -8.56 30.41
N LYS A 507 -8.26 -7.89 30.36
CA LYS A 507 -7.34 -7.96 29.22
C LYS A 507 -6.76 -9.37 29.13
N GLY A 508 -6.66 -9.92 27.92
CA GLY A 508 -6.13 -11.24 27.63
C GLY A 508 -7.16 -12.36 27.64
N GLU A 509 -8.40 -12.09 28.08
CA GLU A 509 -9.48 -13.08 28.00
C GLU A 509 -9.86 -13.35 26.53
N GLU A 510 -10.07 -14.62 26.21
CA GLU A 510 -10.48 -15.10 24.89
C GLU A 510 -11.91 -15.63 24.93
N LYS A 511 -12.68 -15.33 23.90
CA LYS A 511 -14.03 -15.88 23.72
C LYS A 511 -14.19 -16.44 22.31
N GLY A 512 -14.79 -17.62 22.22
CA GLY A 512 -15.17 -18.26 20.95
C GLY A 512 -16.57 -17.88 20.50
N PHE A 513 -16.78 -17.88 19.19
CA PHE A 513 -18.09 -17.75 18.56
C PHE A 513 -18.14 -18.51 17.23
N GLU A 514 -19.35 -18.82 16.77
CA GLU A 514 -19.62 -19.45 15.49
C GLU A 514 -20.34 -18.48 14.57
N VAL A 515 -19.98 -18.51 13.28
CA VAL A 515 -20.66 -17.79 12.21
C VAL A 515 -21.26 -18.81 11.26
N ASN A 516 -22.58 -18.83 11.15
CA ASN A 516 -23.31 -19.73 10.28
C ASN A 516 -23.79 -18.97 9.03
N PHE A 517 -23.62 -19.60 7.88
CA PHE A 517 -23.98 -19.10 6.57
C PHE A 517 -25.04 -20.01 5.96
N GLN A 518 -26.20 -19.46 5.62
CA GLN A 518 -27.28 -20.19 5.00
C GLN A 518 -27.64 -19.55 3.66
N VAL A 519 -27.56 -20.32 2.57
CA VAL A 519 -27.94 -19.81 1.24
C VAL A 519 -29.46 -19.74 1.17
N ASN A 520 -30.00 -18.53 0.99
CA ASN A 520 -31.43 -18.29 0.82
C ASN A 520 -31.80 -18.03 -0.66
N ASN A 521 -30.83 -17.59 -1.47
CA ASN A 521 -31.01 -17.34 -2.90
C ASN A 521 -29.73 -17.70 -3.67
N ALA A 522 -29.70 -18.94 -4.18
CA ALA A 522 -28.56 -19.48 -4.89
C ALA A 522 -28.21 -18.70 -6.18
N ALA A 523 -29.18 -18.04 -6.83
CA ALA A 523 -28.92 -17.26 -8.03
C ALA A 523 -28.11 -15.99 -7.72
N LEU A 524 -28.38 -15.34 -6.58
CA LEU A 524 -27.61 -14.18 -6.11
C LEU A 524 -26.27 -14.57 -5.49
N ALA A 525 -26.17 -15.77 -4.92
CA ALA A 525 -24.95 -16.30 -4.29
C ALA A 525 -24.10 -17.18 -5.24
N LYS A 526 -24.44 -17.23 -6.53
CA LYS A 526 -23.81 -18.11 -7.54
C LYS A 526 -22.32 -17.80 -7.72
N ASP A 527 -21.97 -16.52 -7.72
CA ASP A 527 -20.60 -16.04 -7.71
C ASP A 527 -20.17 -15.67 -6.29
N TYR A 528 -18.99 -15.07 -6.12
CA TYR A 528 -18.59 -14.56 -4.82
C TYR A 528 -19.49 -13.40 -4.39
N SER A 529 -20.10 -13.53 -3.21
CA SER A 529 -20.82 -12.46 -2.51
C SER A 529 -20.03 -12.01 -1.28
N PHE A 530 -20.19 -10.73 -0.92
CA PHE A 530 -19.38 -10.07 0.10
C PHE A 530 -20.26 -9.41 1.16
N GLY A 531 -19.82 -9.51 2.41
CA GLY A 531 -20.47 -8.91 3.57
C GLY A 531 -19.45 -8.56 4.65
N ALA A 532 -19.92 -8.32 5.87
CA ALA A 532 -19.08 -7.95 7.00
C ALA A 532 -19.65 -8.44 8.33
N LEU A 533 -18.77 -8.82 9.25
CA LEU A 533 -19.07 -8.97 10.68
C LEU A 533 -18.34 -7.86 11.44
N VAL A 534 -19.04 -7.13 12.29
CA VAL A 534 -18.46 -6.11 13.16
C VAL A 534 -18.78 -6.43 14.61
N TRP A 535 -17.74 -6.59 15.43
CA TRP A 535 -17.88 -6.53 16.88
C TRP A 535 -17.66 -5.09 17.35
N THR A 536 -18.60 -4.55 18.12
CA THR A 536 -18.46 -3.20 18.67
C THR A 536 -18.93 -3.10 20.12
N ASN A 537 -18.28 -2.23 20.89
CA ASN A 537 -18.71 -1.80 22.22
C ASN A 537 -19.18 -0.34 22.22
N GLY A 538 -19.52 0.21 21.04
CA GLY A 538 -19.87 1.62 20.83
C GLY A 538 -18.66 2.55 20.64
N LYS A 539 -17.42 2.07 20.83
CA LYS A 539 -16.19 2.86 20.64
C LYS A 539 -15.21 2.22 19.66
N GLN A 540 -14.92 0.94 19.86
CA GLN A 540 -14.11 0.13 18.95
C GLN A 540 -15.02 -0.61 17.97
N PHE A 541 -14.54 -0.79 16.75
CA PHE A 541 -15.24 -1.52 15.69
C PHE A 541 -14.24 -2.50 15.08
N VAL A 542 -14.42 -3.77 15.39
CA VAL A 542 -13.56 -4.88 14.99
C VAL A 542 -14.25 -5.55 13.82
N ARG A 543 -13.88 -5.15 12.60
CA ARG A 543 -14.56 -5.55 11.37
C ARG A 543 -13.84 -6.70 10.67
N SER A 544 -14.57 -7.71 10.26
CA SER A 544 -14.09 -8.84 9.46
C SER A 544 -14.87 -8.93 8.15
N PRO A 545 -14.20 -8.90 6.98
CA PRO A 545 -14.85 -9.21 5.71
C PRO A 545 -15.42 -10.63 5.73
N LEU A 546 -16.65 -10.76 5.21
CA LEU A 546 -17.28 -12.05 4.92
C LEU A 546 -17.26 -12.27 3.41
N VAL A 547 -16.79 -13.44 2.97
CA VAL A 547 -16.72 -13.80 1.56
C VAL A 547 -17.37 -15.18 1.39
N VAL A 548 -18.40 -15.26 0.55
CA VAL A 548 -19.15 -16.50 0.36
C VAL A 548 -19.20 -16.85 -1.12
N LYS A 549 -19.00 -18.13 -1.43
CA LYS A 549 -19.28 -18.69 -2.76
C LYS A 549 -20.17 -19.91 -2.60
N ALA A 550 -21.40 -19.86 -3.09
CA ALA A 550 -22.28 -21.03 -3.09
C ALA A 550 -21.86 -22.04 -4.16
N MET A 551 -22.19 -23.32 -3.97
CA MET A 551 -22.20 -24.27 -5.10
C MET A 551 -23.42 -23.97 -5.97
N ALA A 552 -23.18 -23.89 -7.28
CA ALA A 552 -24.20 -23.65 -8.30
C ALA A 552 -25.27 -24.75 -8.34
#